data_AF-A0A240E7R5-F1
#
_entry.id   AF-A0A240E7R5-F1
#
_cell.length_a   1.000
_cell.length_b   1.000
_cell.length_c   1.000
_cell.angle_alpha   90.00
_cell.angle_beta   90.00
_cell.angle_gamma   90.00
#
_symmetry.space_group_name_H-M   'P 1'
#
loop_
_entity.id
_entity.type
_entity.pdbx_description
1 polymer ?
#
loop_
_entity_poly.entity_id
_entity_poly.type
_entity_poly.pdbx_seq_one_letter_code
_entity_poly.pdbx_strand_id
1 'polypeptide(L)'
;MRVQAAFTLIEMMVVIAIIAILAVMGASLGSGWIYQAELNKANASLQSAINLARATAIRNCAGVIGNTTAASVSFENNKLTVLDNNCSNQNQATNTFDISAKITITDEQSHIFKEFGFNSVGEIIKKDDFDLSSPLIIKHSGLSEDAGEKYEF
;
A
#
# COMPACT_ATOMS: atom_id res chain seq x y z
N MET A 1 -59.61 18.47 -5.33
CA MET A 1 -59.12 17.59 -6.42
C MET A 1 -57.60 17.54 -6.33
N ARG A 2 -57.00 16.36 -6.11
CA ARG A 2 -55.54 16.21 -6.16
C ARG A 2 -55.18 15.95 -7.62
N VAL A 3 -54.40 16.85 -8.22
CA VAL A 3 -53.86 16.65 -9.58
C VAL A 3 -52.76 15.60 -9.45
N GLN A 4 -53.02 14.41 -9.97
CA GLN A 4 -52.04 13.34 -10.03
C GLN A 4 -51.22 13.57 -11.30
N ALA A 5 -50.09 14.26 -11.16
CA ALA A 5 -49.16 14.47 -12.26
C ALA A 5 -48.54 13.11 -12.63
N ALA A 6 -48.98 12.54 -13.75
CA ALA A 6 -48.40 11.34 -14.33
C ALA A 6 -47.34 11.76 -15.36
N PHE A 7 -46.13 11.22 -15.24
CA PHE A 7 -45.07 11.42 -16.22
C PHE A 7 -45.48 10.83 -17.58
N THR A 8 -45.16 11.54 -18.65
CA THR A 8 -45.50 11.06 -19.99
C THR A 8 -44.56 9.94 -20.42
N LEU A 9 -45.03 9.02 -21.28
CA LEU A 9 -44.21 7.90 -21.77
C LEU A 9 -42.95 8.40 -22.51
N ILE A 10 -43.10 9.47 -23.29
CA ILE A 10 -42.00 10.10 -24.02
C ILE A 10 -40.97 10.73 -23.06
N GLU A 11 -41.41 11.34 -21.97
CA GLU A 11 -40.53 11.94 -20.97
C GLU A 11 -39.68 10.87 -20.28
N MET A 12 -40.28 9.71 -19.96
CA MET A 12 -39.52 8.57 -19.44
C MET A 12 -38.51 8.05 -20.46
N MET A 13 -38.83 7.99 -21.75
CA MET A 13 -37.88 7.58 -22.80
C MET A 13 -36.69 8.55 -22.92
N VAL A 14 -36.94 9.85 -22.82
CA VAL A 14 -35.87 10.85 -22.89
C VAL A 14 -34.99 10.80 -21.63
N VAL A 15 -35.60 10.66 -20.44
CA VAL A 15 -34.85 10.59 -19.18
C VAL A 15 -33.94 9.37 -19.13
N ILE A 16 -34.42 8.17 -19.51
CA ILE A 16 -33.57 6.97 -19.54
C ILE A 16 -32.45 7.10 -20.58
N ALA A 17 -32.71 7.75 -21.72
CA ALA A 17 -31.68 7.99 -22.73
C ALA A 17 -30.58 8.92 -22.21
N ILE A 18 -30.95 9.99 -21.50
CA ILE A 18 -29.98 10.90 -20.87
C ILE A 18 -29.18 10.19 -19.77
N ILE A 19 -29.84 9.42 -18.90
CA ILE A 19 -29.16 8.65 -17.84
C ILE A 19 -28.19 7.63 -18.44
N ALA A 20 -28.55 6.96 -19.55
CA ALA A 20 -27.67 6.01 -20.21
C ALA A 20 -26.38 6.67 -20.73
N ILE A 21 -26.49 7.85 -21.35
CA ILE A 21 -25.32 8.62 -21.82
C ILE A 21 -24.45 9.04 -20.62
N LEU A 22 -25.06 9.58 -19.57
CA LEU A 22 -24.34 10.03 -18.38
C LEU A 22 -23.67 8.88 -17.62
N ALA A 23 -24.31 7.71 -17.54
CA ALA A 23 -23.76 6.54 -16.86
C ALA A 23 -22.48 6.03 -17.55
N VAL A 24 -22.46 6.01 -18.88
CA VAL A 24 -21.27 5.61 -19.66
C VAL A 24 -20.13 6.61 -19.45
N MET A 25 -20.43 7.91 -19.42
CA MET A 25 -19.43 8.95 -19.19
C MET A 25 -18.89 8.93 -17.75
N GLY A 26 -19.75 8.69 -16.76
CA GLY A 26 -19.40 8.71 -15.34
C GLY A 26 -18.53 7.53 -14.88
N ALA A 27 -18.66 6.36 -15.51
CA ALA A 27 -17.93 5.15 -15.12
C ALA A 27 -16.39 5.29 -15.25
N SER A 28 -15.92 6.05 -16.24
CA SER A 28 -14.47 6.22 -16.49
C SER A 28 -13.78 7.02 -15.38
N LEU A 29 -14.44 8.06 -14.84
CA LEU A 29 -13.83 8.97 -13.86
C LEU A 29 -13.54 8.31 -12.51
N GLY A 30 -14.33 7.31 -12.11
CA GLY A 30 -14.13 6.62 -10.81
C GLY A 30 -12.84 5.80 -10.75
N SER A 31 -12.36 5.31 -11.88
CA SER A 31 -11.21 4.38 -11.93
C SER A 31 -9.91 5.01 -11.46
N GLY A 32 -9.58 6.23 -11.91
CA GLY A 32 -8.36 6.93 -11.49
C GLY A 32 -8.32 7.25 -9.99
N TRP A 33 -9.48 7.60 -9.40
CA TRP A 33 -9.61 7.84 -7.97
C TRP A 33 -9.36 6.57 -7.14
N ILE A 34 -9.85 5.43 -7.62
CA ILE A 34 -9.61 4.14 -6.97
C ILE A 34 -8.12 3.80 -7.00
N TYR A 35 -7.44 4.03 -8.13
CA TYR A 35 -6.00 3.76 -8.25
C TYR A 35 -5.17 4.62 -7.30
N GLN A 36 -5.51 5.92 -7.18
CA GLN A 36 -4.85 6.80 -6.22
C GLN A 36 -5.14 6.40 -4.77
N ALA A 37 -6.36 5.98 -4.47
CA ALA A 37 -6.72 5.49 -3.14
C ALA A 37 -5.96 4.21 -2.76
N GLU A 38 -5.78 3.29 -3.71
CA GLU A 38 -4.95 2.08 -3.52
C GLU A 38 -3.47 2.43 -3.28
N LEU A 39 -2.93 3.40 -4.03
CA LEU A 39 -1.56 3.87 -3.86
C LEU A 39 -1.35 4.54 -2.50
N ASN A 40 -2.24 5.45 -2.10
CA ASN A 40 -2.22 6.09 -0.80
C ASN A 40 -2.35 5.08 0.35
N LYS A 41 -3.21 4.06 0.20
CA LYS A 41 -3.36 2.98 1.17
C LYS A 41 -2.09 2.16 1.29
N ALA A 42 -1.44 1.83 0.16
CA ALA A 42 -0.18 1.09 0.16
C ALA A 42 0.92 1.87 0.88
N ASN A 43 1.03 3.17 0.60
CA ASN A 43 1.98 4.06 1.28
C ASN A 43 1.72 4.15 2.79
N ALA A 44 0.47 4.42 3.20
CA ALA A 44 0.11 4.48 4.61
C ALA A 44 0.39 3.15 5.35
N SER A 45 0.12 2.02 4.68
CA SER A 45 0.43 0.68 5.20
C SER A 45 1.94 0.47 5.35
N LEU A 46 2.73 0.91 4.38
CA LEU A 46 4.19 0.79 4.41
C LEU A 46 4.80 1.64 5.53
N GLN A 47 4.39 2.90 5.64
CA GLN A 47 4.86 3.78 6.71
C GLN A 47 4.44 3.25 8.10
N SER A 48 3.24 2.69 8.21
CA SER A 48 2.78 2.04 9.45
C SER A 48 3.61 0.79 9.78
N ALA A 49 3.91 -0.04 8.78
CA ALA A 49 4.74 -1.24 8.94
C ALA A 49 6.17 -0.87 9.36
N ILE A 50 6.76 0.16 8.76
CA ILE A 50 8.08 0.71 9.11
C ILE A 50 8.12 1.18 10.55
N ASN A 51 7.18 2.05 10.94
CA ASN A 51 7.15 2.61 12.28
C ASN A 51 6.95 1.52 13.33
N LEU A 52 6.09 0.55 13.03
CA LEU A 52 5.85 -0.58 13.90
C LEU A 52 7.07 -1.50 14.00
N ALA A 53 7.73 -1.82 12.88
CA ALA A 53 8.94 -2.63 12.87
C ALA A 53 10.08 -1.94 13.63
N ARG A 54 10.28 -0.63 13.43
CA ARG A 54 11.24 0.18 14.20
C ARG A 54 10.94 0.13 15.69
N ALA A 55 9.68 0.32 16.08
CA ALA A 55 9.26 0.23 17.49
C ALA A 55 9.47 -1.19 18.07
N THR A 56 9.19 -2.24 17.29
CA THR A 56 9.46 -3.63 17.68
C THR A 56 10.94 -3.90 17.83
N ALA A 57 11.78 -3.40 16.92
CA ALA A 57 13.23 -3.54 16.99
C ALA A 57 13.82 -2.85 18.22
N ILE A 58 13.35 -1.65 18.57
CA ILE A 58 13.78 -0.92 19.78
C ILE A 58 13.32 -1.63 21.06
N ARG A 59 12.11 -2.21 21.07
CA ARG A 59 11.66 -3.06 22.18
C ARG A 59 12.60 -4.24 22.39
N ASN A 60 13.23 -4.72 21.31
CA ASN A 60 14.34 -5.67 21.32
C ASN A 60 14.10 -6.84 22.29
N CYS A 61 12.94 -7.49 22.18
CA CYS A 61 12.51 -8.49 23.17
C CYS A 61 13.51 -9.65 23.33
N ALA A 62 14.31 -9.89 22.30
CA ALA A 62 15.32 -10.94 22.26
C ALA A 62 16.70 -10.51 22.76
N GLY A 63 16.89 -9.23 23.08
CA GLY A 63 18.17 -8.69 23.54
C GLY A 63 19.27 -8.72 22.46
N VAL A 64 18.91 -8.54 21.19
CA VAL A 64 19.86 -8.46 20.08
C VAL A 64 20.77 -7.24 20.24
N ILE A 65 22.07 -7.41 20.03
CA ILE A 65 23.07 -6.35 20.20
C ILE A 65 23.82 -6.07 18.89
N GLY A 66 24.30 -4.82 18.77
CA GLY A 66 25.05 -4.35 17.60
C GLY A 66 24.18 -4.26 16.35
N ASN A 67 24.79 -4.49 15.18
CA ASN A 67 24.14 -4.31 13.89
C ASN A 67 23.42 -5.57 13.37
N THR A 68 22.81 -6.32 14.30
CA THR A 68 22.04 -7.52 13.98
C THR A 68 20.56 -7.17 13.92
N THR A 69 19.82 -7.77 12.99
CA THR A 69 18.40 -7.48 12.79
C THR A 69 17.56 -7.92 13.99
N ALA A 70 16.92 -6.95 14.66
CA ALA A 70 16.01 -7.16 15.78
C ALA A 70 14.53 -7.25 15.32
N ALA A 71 14.14 -6.53 14.28
CA ALA A 71 12.85 -6.71 13.60
C ALA A 71 12.98 -6.45 12.10
N SER A 72 12.04 -6.93 11.30
CA SER A 72 12.03 -6.67 9.85
C SER A 72 10.64 -6.43 9.31
N VAL A 73 10.59 -5.81 8.13
CA VAL A 73 9.39 -5.69 7.30
C VAL A 73 9.62 -6.53 6.06
N SER A 74 8.74 -7.48 5.79
CA SER A 74 8.72 -8.26 4.55
C SER A 74 7.51 -7.90 3.68
N PHE A 75 7.68 -7.99 2.38
CA PHE A 75 6.62 -7.87 1.38
C PHE A 75 6.55 -9.15 0.56
N GLU A 76 5.53 -9.96 0.83
CA GLU A 76 5.27 -11.20 0.10
C GLU A 76 3.77 -11.40 -0.10
N ASN A 77 3.36 -11.97 -1.23
CA ASN A 77 1.95 -12.28 -1.53
C ASN A 77 1.01 -11.08 -1.33
N ASN A 78 1.46 -9.88 -1.69
CA ASN A 78 0.73 -8.61 -1.52
C ASN A 78 0.37 -8.27 -0.07
N LYS A 79 1.15 -8.79 0.87
CA LYS A 79 1.05 -8.51 2.30
C LYS A 79 2.36 -7.94 2.80
N LEU A 80 2.29 -6.80 3.47
CA LEU A 80 3.40 -6.32 4.29
C LEU A 80 3.30 -6.97 5.66
N THR A 81 4.33 -7.66 6.09
CA THR A 81 4.36 -8.31 7.40
C THR A 81 5.50 -7.75 8.23
N VAL A 82 5.19 -7.35 9.46
CA VAL A 82 6.19 -6.97 10.45
C VAL A 82 6.56 -8.20 11.24
N LEU A 83 7.84 -8.57 11.18
CA LEU A 83 8.40 -9.73 11.85
C LEU A 83 9.22 -9.28 13.04
N ASP A 84 8.98 -9.90 14.19
CA ASP A 84 9.89 -9.82 15.33
C ASP A 84 10.95 -10.91 15.15
N ASN A 85 12.21 -10.49 14.97
CA ASN A 85 13.31 -11.41 14.76
C ASN A 85 13.94 -11.67 16.11
N ASN A 86 13.74 -12.90 16.61
CA ASN A 86 14.28 -13.47 17.85
C ASN A 86 13.42 -13.39 19.12
N CYS A 87 12.19 -12.84 19.12
CA CYS A 87 11.23 -13.18 20.18
C CYS A 87 11.00 -14.70 20.22
N SER A 88 10.53 -15.28 21.34
CA SER A 88 10.51 -16.72 21.67
C SER A 88 10.03 -17.72 20.59
N ASN A 89 9.41 -17.25 19.50
CA ASN A 89 9.32 -17.93 18.22
C ASN A 89 9.90 -17.02 17.13
N GLN A 90 11.04 -17.41 16.55
CA GLN A 90 11.75 -16.67 15.49
C GLN A 90 10.80 -16.31 14.33
N ASN A 91 10.96 -15.10 13.76
CA ASN A 91 10.20 -14.60 12.61
C ASN A 91 8.67 -14.61 12.84
N GLN A 92 8.23 -14.28 14.06
CA GLN A 92 6.80 -14.19 14.32
C GLN A 92 6.22 -12.94 13.67
N ALA A 93 5.25 -13.14 12.77
CA ALA A 93 4.42 -12.06 12.24
C ALA A 93 3.67 -11.38 13.40
N THR A 94 4.06 -10.16 13.73
CA THR A 94 3.40 -9.36 14.76
C THR A 94 2.18 -8.67 14.19
N ASN A 95 2.29 -8.15 12.97
CA ASN A 95 1.19 -7.49 12.25
C ASN A 95 1.35 -7.71 10.74
N THR A 96 0.22 -7.70 10.03
CA THR A 96 0.16 -7.83 8.57
C THR A 96 -0.78 -6.77 7.99
N PHE A 97 -0.36 -6.14 6.90
CA PHE A 97 -1.14 -5.17 6.15
C PHE A 97 -1.37 -5.69 4.74
N ASP A 98 -2.63 -5.70 4.30
CA ASP A 98 -3.00 -6.10 2.94
C ASP A 98 -2.82 -4.93 1.96
N ILE A 99 -2.03 -5.19 0.93
CA ILE A 99 -1.78 -4.28 -0.19
C ILE A 99 -2.43 -4.85 -1.46
N SER A 100 -2.85 -3.98 -2.37
CA SER A 100 -3.41 -4.40 -3.66
C SER A 100 -2.38 -5.17 -4.49
N ALA A 101 -2.85 -6.18 -5.24
CA ALA A 101 -2.04 -6.93 -6.19
C ALA A 101 -1.46 -6.09 -7.33
N LYS A 102 -2.01 -4.89 -7.52
CA LYS A 102 -1.61 -3.94 -8.55
C LYS A 102 -0.48 -3.02 -8.13
N ILE A 103 -0.05 -3.09 -6.87
CA ILE A 103 1.03 -2.27 -6.33
C ILE A 103 2.37 -3.00 -6.43
N THR A 104 3.36 -2.31 -6.95
CA THR A 104 4.76 -2.74 -6.96
C THR A 104 5.59 -1.72 -6.18
N ILE A 105 6.46 -2.21 -5.31
CA ILE A 105 7.39 -1.39 -4.53
C ILE A 105 8.79 -1.71 -5.06
N THR A 106 9.49 -0.70 -5.57
CA THR A 106 10.87 -0.83 -6.07
C THR A 106 11.78 0.21 -5.45
N ASP A 107 13.09 0.03 -5.55
CA ASP A 107 14.06 1.10 -5.30
C ASP A 107 14.33 1.92 -6.59
N GLU A 108 15.24 2.90 -6.50
CA GLU A 108 15.70 3.68 -7.66
C GLU A 108 16.44 2.85 -8.72
N GLN A 109 16.93 1.68 -8.36
CA GLN A 109 17.62 0.74 -9.25
C GLN A 109 16.66 -0.32 -9.84
N SER A 110 15.35 -0.17 -9.61
CA SER A 110 14.29 -1.10 -10.03
C SER A 110 14.35 -2.50 -9.42
N HIS A 111 15.04 -2.69 -8.30
CA HIS A 111 14.95 -3.92 -7.53
C HIS A 111 13.58 -4.00 -6.84
N ILE A 112 12.99 -5.19 -6.87
CA ILE A 112 11.71 -5.44 -6.19
C ILE A 112 11.97 -5.54 -4.69
N PHE A 113 11.24 -4.75 -3.93
CA PHE A 113 11.28 -4.78 -2.48
C PHE A 113 10.78 -6.14 -1.95
N LYS A 114 11.61 -6.81 -1.13
CA LYS A 114 11.28 -8.09 -0.48
C LYS A 114 11.32 -8.00 1.03
N GLU A 115 12.45 -7.56 1.59
CA GLU A 115 12.61 -7.44 3.04
C GLU A 115 13.67 -6.39 3.39
N PHE A 116 13.57 -5.81 4.58
CA PHE A 116 14.61 -5.02 5.23
C PHE A 116 14.50 -5.14 6.74
N GLY A 117 15.63 -4.94 7.42
CA GLY A 117 15.74 -5.07 8.86
C GLY A 117 15.93 -3.75 9.59
N PHE A 118 15.67 -3.77 10.88
CA PHE A 118 16.08 -2.75 11.83
C PHE A 118 16.94 -3.37 12.92
N ASN A 119 17.99 -2.66 13.34
CA ASN A 119 18.82 -3.05 14.50
C ASN A 119 18.13 -2.66 15.82
N SER A 120 18.73 -3.03 16.96
CA SER A 120 18.15 -2.76 18.28
C SER A 120 18.14 -1.29 18.71
N VAL A 121 18.74 -0.39 17.91
CA VAL A 121 18.64 1.07 18.07
C VAL A 121 17.69 1.72 17.04
N GLY A 122 17.07 0.92 16.16
CA GLY A 122 16.10 1.37 15.17
C GLY A 122 16.70 1.90 13.87
N GLU A 123 18.00 1.69 13.63
CA GLU A 123 18.64 1.99 12.35
C GLU A 123 18.35 0.86 11.35
N ILE A 124 18.30 1.23 10.07
CA ILE A 124 18.01 0.31 8.98
C ILE A 124 19.23 -0.57 8.72
N ILE A 125 19.01 -1.89 8.68
CA ILE A 125 20.00 -2.86 8.22
C ILE A 125 19.54 -3.38 6.86
N LYS A 126 20.44 -3.28 5.87
CA LYS A 126 20.26 -3.92 4.57
C LYS A 126 20.03 -5.43 4.77
N LYS A 127 18.86 -5.90 4.33
CA LYS A 127 18.53 -7.32 4.26
C LYS A 127 18.28 -7.60 2.78
N ASP A 128 18.95 -8.64 2.25
CA ASP A 128 19.04 -8.89 0.80
C ASP A 128 19.71 -7.75 0.00
N ASP A 129 19.52 -7.70 -1.32
CA ASP A 129 20.16 -6.72 -2.20
C ASP A 129 19.49 -5.33 -2.17
N PHE A 130 18.54 -5.14 -1.26
CA PHE A 130 17.68 -3.97 -1.20
C PHE A 130 18.19 -2.95 -0.18
N ASP A 131 18.50 -1.73 -0.62
CA ASP A 131 18.99 -0.65 0.24
C ASP A 131 17.93 0.45 0.42
N LEU A 132 17.34 0.50 1.62
CA LEU A 132 16.40 1.56 2.00
C LEU A 132 17.05 2.92 2.23
N SER A 133 18.38 3.03 2.11
CA SER A 133 19.06 4.34 2.05
C SER A 133 18.70 5.13 0.79
N SER A 134 18.05 4.46 -0.18
CA SER A 134 17.46 5.08 -1.37
C SER A 134 15.93 5.17 -1.24
N PRO A 135 15.29 6.21 -1.81
CA PRO A 135 13.83 6.35 -1.76
C PRO A 135 13.14 5.16 -2.42
N LEU A 136 12.08 4.67 -1.78
CA LEU A 136 11.20 3.66 -2.36
C LEU A 136 10.29 4.32 -3.39
N ILE A 137 10.09 3.64 -4.51
CA ILE A 137 9.15 4.02 -5.55
C ILE A 137 7.96 3.06 -5.47
N ILE A 138 6.79 3.60 -5.14
CA ILE A 138 5.54 2.84 -5.13
C ILE A 138 4.79 3.12 -6.43
N LYS A 139 4.48 2.07 -7.19
CA LYS A 139 3.77 2.16 -8.47
C LYS A 139 2.48 1.36 -8.44
N HIS A 140 1.45 1.88 -9.11
CA HIS A 140 0.20 1.15 -9.36
C HIS A 140 0.08 0.82 -10.86
N SER A 141 -0.17 -0.44 -11.21
CA SER A 141 -0.15 -0.92 -12.61
C SER A 141 -1.22 -0.32 -13.53
N GLY A 142 -2.27 0.28 -12.97
CA GLY A 142 -3.30 1.02 -13.70
C GLY A 142 -3.00 2.52 -13.94
N LEU A 143 -1.89 3.03 -13.41
CA LEU A 143 -1.40 4.39 -13.65
C LEU A 143 -0.17 4.33 -14.59
N SER A 144 0.11 5.41 -15.33
CA SER A 144 1.28 5.48 -16.23
C SER A 144 2.60 5.21 -15.49
N GLU A 145 3.62 4.66 -16.15
CA GLU A 145 4.93 4.30 -15.55
C GLU A 145 5.66 5.45 -14.83
N ASP A 146 5.34 6.69 -15.19
CA ASP A 146 5.88 7.94 -14.62
C ASP A 146 5.10 8.43 -13.38
N ALA A 147 3.99 7.78 -13.02
CA ALA A 147 3.16 8.12 -11.86
C ALA A 147 3.62 7.43 -10.55
N GLY A 148 4.84 6.90 -10.53
CA GLY A 148 5.41 6.33 -9.31
C GLY A 148 5.74 7.42 -8.31
N GLU A 149 5.24 7.31 -7.09
CA GLU A 149 5.56 8.26 -6.03
C GLU A 149 6.80 7.79 -5.27
N LYS A 150 7.76 8.72 -5.08
CA LYS A 150 8.99 8.50 -4.32
C LYS A 150 8.75 8.78 -2.84
N TYR A 151 9.27 7.91 -1.99
CA TYR A 151 9.13 8.00 -0.55
C TYR A 151 10.44 7.72 0.16
N GLU A 152 10.85 8.65 1.03
CA GLU A 152 12.02 8.53 1.93
C GLU A 152 11.54 8.19 3.35
N PHE A 153 12.30 7.36 4.09
CA PHE A 153 11.90 6.77 5.38
C PHE A 153 12.99 6.81 6.46
#